data_AF-A0A512PIW3-F1
#
_entry.id   AF-A0A512PIW3-F1
#
_cell.length_a   1.000
_cell.length_b   1.000
_cell.length_c   1.000
_cell.angle_alpha   90.00
_cell.angle_beta   90.00
_cell.angle_gamma   90.00
#
_symmetry.space_group_name_H-M   'P 1'
#
loop_
_entity.id
_entity.type
_entity.pdbx_description
1 polymer ?
#
loop_
_entity_poly.entity_id
_entity_poly.type
_entity_poly.pdbx_seq_one_letter_code
_entity_poly.pdbx_strand_id
1 'polypeptide(L)'
;MNDKLTDLATQLQQELITTKEYTDLKGTYEKLQADADTFKLFKQFQQTQMQLQQKQMQGTQPTQEEIQNAQAMATKMGQSPIISELMNNEKALNKVLGDVNDLVTKPIMELYRN
;
A
#
# COMPACT_ATOMS: atom_id res chain seq x y z
N MET A 1 22.15 11.09 11.20
CA MET A 1 20.91 10.43 11.67
C MET A 1 21.16 10.01 13.11
N ASN A 2 20.12 9.77 13.92
CA ASN A 2 20.35 9.18 15.25
C ASN A 2 20.63 7.69 15.05
N ASP A 3 21.89 7.30 15.19
CA ASP A 3 22.37 5.95 14.85
C ASP A 3 21.55 4.87 15.55
N LYS A 4 21.23 5.06 16.84
CA LYS A 4 20.40 4.12 17.61
C LYS A 4 18.97 3.99 17.09
N LEU A 5 18.35 5.09 16.66
CA LEU A 5 17.00 5.03 16.07
C LEU A 5 17.02 4.33 14.71
N THR A 6 18.10 4.49 13.94
CA THR A 6 18.28 3.84 12.65
C THR A 6 18.47 2.33 12.82
N ASP A 7 19.24 1.92 13.83
CA ASP A 7 19.41 0.51 14.20
C ASP A 7 18.08 -0.12 14.61
N LEU A 8 17.30 0.56 15.45
CA LEU A 8 15.98 0.09 15.87
C LEU A 8 14.99 0.01 14.71
N ALA A 9 15.01 0.96 13.78
CA ALA A 9 14.19 0.90 12.57
C ALA A 9 14.58 -0.27 11.66
N THR A 10 15.88 -0.60 11.59
CA THR A 10 16.38 -1.76 10.85
C THR A 10 15.93 -3.06 11.50
N GLN A 11 15.98 -3.16 12.83
CA GLN A 11 15.44 -4.30 13.56
C GLN A 11 13.93 -4.45 13.35
N LEU A 12 13.18 -3.35 13.41
CA LEU A 12 11.75 -3.35 13.10
C LEU A 12 11.47 -3.88 11.69
N GLN A 13 12.25 -3.48 10.69
CA GLN A 13 12.12 -4.02 9.33
C GLN A 13 12.36 -5.53 9.30
N GLN A 14 13.40 -6.02 9.98
CA GLN A 14 13.74 -7.45 10.04
C GLN A 14 12.63 -8.26 10.71
N GLU A 15 12.01 -7.74 11.78
CA GLU A 15 10.87 -8.38 12.41
C GLU A 15 9.61 -8.30 11.54
N LEU A 16 9.37 -7.17 10.87
CA LEU A 16 8.20 -6.97 10.01
C LEU A 16 8.10 -8.06 8.93
N ILE A 17 9.23 -8.42 8.31
CA ILE A 17 9.25 -9.42 7.24
C ILE A 17 8.98 -10.85 7.72
N THR A 18 9.07 -11.10 9.03
CA THR A 18 8.75 -12.42 9.63
C THR A 18 7.29 -12.50 10.08
N THR A 19 6.56 -11.38 10.10
CA THR A 19 5.17 -11.34 10.54
C THR A 19 4.23 -12.11 9.60
N LYS A 20 3.12 -12.57 10.17
CA LYS A 20 2.07 -13.25 9.40
C LYS A 20 1.51 -12.32 8.33
N GLU A 21 1.29 -11.06 8.66
CA GLU A 21 0.72 -10.05 7.77
C GLU A 21 1.60 -9.81 6.53
N TYR A 22 2.93 -9.73 6.71
CA TYR A 22 3.85 -9.61 5.59
C TYR A 22 3.94 -10.88 4.76
N THR A 23 4.04 -12.05 5.40
CA THR A 23 4.15 -13.34 4.70
C THR A 23 2.88 -13.67 3.91
N ASP A 24 1.68 -13.38 4.45
CA ASP A 24 0.41 -13.49 3.75
C ASP A 24 0.35 -12.54 2.54
N LEU A 25 0.73 -11.27 2.72
CA LEU A 25 0.76 -10.30 1.64
C LEU A 25 1.70 -10.76 0.51
N LYS A 26 2.91 -11.21 0.86
CA LYS A 26 3.87 -11.74 -0.09
C LYS A 26 3.31 -12.94 -0.84
N GLY A 27 2.71 -13.89 -0.15
CA GLY A 27 2.12 -15.08 -0.77
C GLY A 27 1.00 -14.73 -1.74
N THR A 28 0.10 -13.82 -1.39
CA THR A 28 -0.97 -13.39 -2.31
C THR A 28 -0.43 -12.59 -3.50
N TYR A 29 0.63 -11.80 -3.31
CA TYR A 29 1.31 -11.13 -4.41
C TYR A 29 1.96 -12.12 -5.38
N GLU A 30 2.59 -13.19 -4.89
CA GLU A 30 3.13 -14.27 -5.72
C GLU A 30 2.03 -15.00 -6.51
N LYS A 31 0.87 -15.28 -5.87
CA LYS A 31 -0.32 -15.83 -6.57
C LYS A 31 -0.80 -14.89 -7.68
N LEU A 32 -0.84 -13.58 -7.40
CA LEU A 32 -1.21 -12.58 -8.40
C LEU A 32 -0.24 -12.60 -9.58
N GLN A 33 1.08 -12.65 -9.34
CA GLN A 33 2.09 -12.71 -10.39
C GLN A 33 1.96 -13.96 -11.27
N ALA A 34 1.50 -15.08 -10.71
CA ALA A 34 1.26 -16.31 -11.47
C ALA A 34 0.03 -16.23 -12.41
N ASP A 35 -0.92 -15.33 -12.13
CA ASP A 35 -2.04 -15.02 -13.02
C ASP A 35 -1.67 -13.85 -13.95
N ALA A 36 -1.21 -14.17 -15.16
CA ALA A 36 -0.68 -13.18 -16.10
C ALA A 36 -1.70 -12.10 -16.49
N ASP A 37 -2.99 -12.47 -16.65
CA ASP A 37 -4.04 -11.54 -17.06
C ASP A 37 -4.40 -10.59 -15.92
N THR A 38 -4.62 -11.13 -14.72
CA THR A 38 -4.93 -10.32 -13.54
C THR A 38 -3.72 -9.45 -13.14
N PHE A 39 -2.50 -9.97 -13.22
CA PHE A 39 -1.29 -9.20 -12.95
C PHE A 39 -1.11 -8.03 -13.93
N LYS A 40 -1.37 -8.26 -15.22
CA LYS A 40 -1.31 -7.21 -16.24
C LYS A 40 -2.31 -6.10 -15.94
N LEU A 41 -3.55 -6.45 -15.61
CA LEU A 41 -4.58 -5.48 -15.22
C LEU A 41 -4.16 -4.68 -13.96
N PHE A 42 -3.61 -5.37 -12.96
CA PHE A 42 -3.11 -4.74 -11.74
C PHE A 42 -1.97 -3.73 -12.03
N LYS A 43 -0.99 -4.10 -12.85
CA LYS A 43 0.11 -3.21 -13.24
C LYS A 43 -0.38 -1.98 -14.02
N GLN A 44 -1.35 -2.16 -14.91
CA GLN A 44 -1.98 -1.05 -15.64
C GLN A 44 -2.69 -0.10 -14.66
N PHE A 45 -3.45 -0.64 -13.71
CA PHE A 45 -4.11 0.17 -12.70
C PHE A 45 -3.10 0.98 -11.86
N GLN A 46 -2.01 0.36 -11.39
CA GLN A 46 -0.95 1.07 -10.64
C GLN A 46 -0.37 2.24 -11.45
N GLN A 47 -0.08 2.02 -12.74
CA GLN A 47 0.43 3.08 -13.61
C GLN A 47 -0.58 4.23 -13.77
N THR A 48 -1.84 3.90 -14.02
CA THR A 48 -2.91 4.91 -14.14
C THR A 48 -3.06 5.68 -12.83
N GLN A 49 -3.06 5.01 -11.68
CA GLN A 49 -3.14 5.66 -10.37
C GLN A 49 -1.97 6.63 -10.14
N MET A 50 -0.74 6.22 -10.45
CA MET A 50 0.44 7.09 -10.34
C MET A 50 0.36 8.31 -11.26
N GLN A 51 -0.07 8.13 -12.51
CA GLN A 51 -0.26 9.24 -13.46
C GLN A 51 -1.30 10.24 -12.95
N LEU A 52 -2.42 9.74 -12.42
CA LEU A 52 -3.48 10.56 -11.84
C LEU A 52 -2.99 11.35 -10.62
N GLN A 53 -2.26 10.71 -9.71
CA GLN A 53 -1.66 11.38 -8.55
C GLN A 53 -0.65 12.44 -8.98
N GLN A 54 0.20 12.13 -9.96
CA GLN A 54 1.19 13.07 -10.47
C GLN A 54 0.53 14.31 -11.07
N LYS A 55 -0.56 14.14 -11.84
CA LYS A 55 -1.35 15.27 -12.37
C LYS A 55 -1.91 16.15 -11.25
N GLN A 56 -2.50 15.54 -10.22
CA GLN A 56 -3.00 16.28 -9.06
C GLN A 56 -1.89 17.06 -8.36
N MET A 57 -0.71 16.46 -8.16
CA MET A 57 0.45 17.14 -7.59
C MET A 57 0.94 18.31 -8.44
N GLN A 58 0.83 18.21 -9.77
CA GLN A 58 1.16 19.28 -10.70
C GLN A 58 0.05 20.34 -10.84
N GLY A 59 -1.04 20.23 -10.07
CA GLY A 59 -2.20 21.12 -10.16
C GLY A 59 -3.03 20.93 -11.44
N THR A 60 -2.80 19.85 -12.19
CA THR A 60 -3.55 19.52 -13.40
C THR A 60 -4.69 18.58 -13.05
N GLN A 61 -5.91 18.93 -13.43
CA GLN A 61 -7.06 18.02 -13.25
C GLN A 61 -6.96 16.86 -14.24
N PRO A 62 -7.15 15.61 -13.78
CA PRO A 62 -7.36 14.48 -14.68
C PRO A 62 -8.55 14.70 -15.61
N THR A 63 -8.48 14.17 -16.82
CA THR A 63 -9.63 14.22 -17.73
C THR A 63 -10.72 13.24 -17.28
N GLN A 64 -11.95 13.48 -17.73
CA GLN A 64 -13.07 12.59 -17.42
C GLN A 64 -12.85 11.17 -17.98
N GLU A 65 -12.22 11.06 -19.15
CA GLU A 65 -11.86 9.77 -19.75
C GLU A 65 -10.86 9.00 -18.89
N GLU A 66 -9.84 9.67 -18.33
CA GLU A 66 -8.86 9.04 -17.45
C GLU A 66 -9.49 8.54 -16.15
N ILE A 67 -10.41 9.32 -15.58
CA ILE A 67 -11.17 8.92 -14.38
C ILE A 67 -12.05 7.71 -14.70
N GLN A 68 -12.78 7.73 -15.82
CA GLN A 68 -13.62 6.59 -16.23
C GLN A 68 -12.80 5.34 -16.47
N ASN A 69 -11.65 5.46 -17.12
CA ASN A 69 -10.75 4.34 -17.36
C ASN A 69 -10.25 3.73 -16.04
N ALA A 70 -9.82 4.57 -15.09
CA ALA A 70 -9.41 4.12 -13.76
C ALA A 70 -10.56 3.43 -12.99
N GLN A 71 -11.78 3.95 -13.07
CA GLN A 71 -12.97 3.34 -12.45
C GLN A 71 -13.32 1.99 -13.08
N ALA A 72 -13.22 1.86 -14.41
CA ALA A 72 -13.46 0.61 -15.11
C ALA A 72 -12.41 -0.46 -14.73
N MET A 73 -11.13 -0.08 -14.63
CA MET A 73 -10.08 -0.96 -14.13
C MET A 73 -10.34 -1.37 -12.68
N ALA A 74 -10.69 -0.44 -11.80
CA ALA A 74 -11.02 -0.72 -10.40
C ALA A 74 -12.18 -1.73 -10.28
N THR A 75 -13.22 -1.57 -11.11
CA THR A 75 -14.38 -2.48 -11.13
C THR A 75 -13.96 -3.90 -11.53
N LYS A 76 -13.17 -4.03 -12.61
CA LYS A 76 -12.66 -5.34 -13.08
C LYS A 76 -11.76 -5.98 -12.03
N MET A 77 -10.89 -5.19 -11.39
CA MET A 77 -10.02 -5.68 -10.33
C MET A 77 -10.82 -6.15 -9.11
N GLY A 78 -11.87 -5.45 -8.72
CA GLY A 78 -12.75 -5.84 -7.60
C GLY A 78 -13.52 -7.14 -7.83
N GLN A 79 -13.60 -7.62 -9.07
CA GLN A 79 -14.16 -8.94 -9.39
C GLN A 79 -13.15 -10.07 -9.20
N SER A 80 -11.84 -9.77 -9.11
CA SER A 80 -10.81 -10.78 -8.89
C SER A 80 -10.71 -11.14 -7.41
N PRO A 81 -10.91 -12.42 -7.04
CA PRO A 81 -10.71 -12.88 -5.67
C PRO A 81 -9.27 -12.67 -5.19
N ILE A 82 -8.29 -12.82 -6.09
CA ILE A 82 -6.86 -12.65 -5.78
C ILE A 82 -6.55 -11.19 -5.43
N ILE A 83 -7.14 -10.23 -6.15
CA ILE A 83 -6.95 -8.82 -5.83
C ILE A 83 -7.66 -8.46 -4.51
N SER A 84 -8.86 -9.01 -4.28
CA SER A 84 -9.57 -8.79 -3.01
C SER A 84 -8.78 -9.33 -1.82
N GLU A 85 -8.19 -10.52 -1.94
CA GLU A 85 -7.28 -11.11 -0.95
C GLU A 85 -6.05 -10.22 -0.75
N LEU A 86 -5.43 -9.73 -1.83
CA LEU A 86 -4.27 -8.85 -1.77
C LEU A 86 -4.59 -7.57 -0.99
N MET A 87 -5.70 -6.91 -1.31
CA MET A 87 -6.13 -5.66 -0.65
C MET A 87 -6.42 -5.88 0.84
N ASN A 88 -6.96 -7.04 1.23
CA ASN A 88 -7.20 -7.36 2.63
C ASN A 88 -5.89 -7.58 3.38
N ASN A 89 -4.93 -8.29 2.78
CA ASN A 89 -3.61 -8.50 3.38
C ASN A 89 -2.82 -7.18 3.49
N GLU A 90 -2.92 -6.30 2.49
CA GLU A 90 -2.35 -4.95 2.56
C GLU A 90 -2.97 -4.13 3.70
N LYS A 91 -4.29 -4.19 3.89
CA LYS A 91 -4.95 -3.50 5.02
C LYS A 91 -4.48 -4.04 6.37
N ALA A 92 -4.31 -5.35 6.51
CA ALA A 92 -3.82 -5.96 7.73
C ALA A 92 -2.40 -5.48 8.05
N LEU A 93 -1.50 -5.50 7.07
CA LEU A 93 -0.14 -4.99 7.22
C LEU A 93 -0.12 -3.48 7.54
N ASN A 94 -0.95 -2.68 6.86
CA ASN A 94 -1.07 -1.25 7.12
C ASN A 94 -1.56 -0.96 8.54
N LYS A 95 -2.43 -1.80 9.10
CA LYS A 95 -2.85 -1.66 10.50
C LYS A 95 -1.67 -1.84 11.44
N VAL A 96 -0.85 -2.88 11.24
CA VAL A 96 0.35 -3.11 12.05
C VAL A 96 1.31 -1.92 11.97
N LEU A 97 1.55 -1.40 10.76
CA LEU A 97 2.38 -0.22 10.55
C LEU A 97 1.80 1.03 11.21
N GLY A 98 0.48 1.20 11.17
CA GLY A 98 -0.23 2.28 11.86
C GLY A 98 -0.04 2.21 13.37
N ASP A 99 -0.24 1.03 13.96
CA ASP A 99 -0.05 0.81 15.41
C ASP A 99 1.40 1.15 15.84
N VAL A 100 2.40 0.81 15.01
CA VAL A 100 3.81 1.17 15.25
C VAL A 100 4.04 2.68 15.11
N ASN A 101 3.50 3.32 14.07
CA ASN A 101 3.63 4.75 13.87
C ASN A 101 3.01 5.55 15.03
N ASP A 102 1.83 5.14 15.49
CA ASP A 102 1.15 5.75 16.62
C ASP A 102 2.00 5.65 17.90
N LEU A 103 2.62 4.48 18.15
CA LEU A 103 3.52 4.30 19.27
C LEU A 103 4.75 5.22 19.21
N VAL A 104 5.39 5.31 18.04
CA VAL A 104 6.59 6.12 17.83
C VAL A 104 6.30 7.62 17.92
N THR A 105 5.13 8.05 17.45
CA THR A 105 4.75 9.46 17.40
C THR A 105 4.00 9.94 18.63
N LYS A 106 3.54 9.03 19.50
CA LYS A 106 2.84 9.34 20.76
C LYS A 106 3.51 10.43 21.61
N PRO A 107 4.84 10.43 21.83
CA PRO A 107 5.49 11.49 22.62
C PRO A 107 5.33 12.89 22.01
N ILE A 108 5.26 12.99 20.68
CA ILE A 108 5.04 14.26 19.97
C ILE A 108 3.59 14.73 20.22
N MET A 109 2.63 13.82 20.11
CA MET A 109 1.22 14.14 20.39
C MET A 109 0.99 14.58 21.84
N GLU A 110 1.68 13.94 22.79
CA GLU A 110 1.64 14.30 24.21
C GLU A 110 2.27 15.67 24.48
N LEU A 111 3.33 16.05 23.77
CA LEU A 111 3.97 17.36 23.89
C LEU A 111 3.00 18.51 23.56
N TYR A 112 2.18 18.38 22.52
CA TYR A 112 1.22 19.42 22.10
C TYR A 112 -0.13 19.37 22.85
N ARG A 113 -0.32 18.38 23.73
CA ARG A 113 -1.52 18.24 24.56
C ARG A 113 -1.43 18.99 25.90
N ASN A 114 -0.25 19.50 26.25
CA ASN A 114 0.03 20.29 27.44
C ASN A 114 0.25 21.76 27.09
#